data_AF-A0A1S2IW80-F1
#
_entry.id   AF-A0A1S2IW80-F1
#
_cell.length_a   1.000
_cell.length_b   1.000
_cell.length_c   1.000
_cell.angle_alpha   90.00
_cell.angle_beta   90.00
_cell.angle_gamma   90.00
#
_symmetry.space_group_name_H-M   'P 1'
#
loop_
_entity.id
_entity.type
_entity.pdbx_description
1 polymer ?
#
loop_
_entity_poly.entity_id
_entity_poly.type
_entity_poly.pdbx_seq_one_letter_code
_entity_poly.pdbx_strand_id
1 'polypeptide(L)'
;MTRTAWHRLLVTLVVVLLALTAALWISSVVLAPADGRDTAGLFVGWAMFALVGAIVVGIVDFFVRPLGGRSGDADVMAEAEDARTGSTRTR
;
A
#
# COMPACT_ATOMS: atom_id res chain seq x y z
N MET A 1 10.71 -7.99 -14.66
CA MET A 1 9.84 -6.88 -14.21
C MET A 1 10.67 -5.92 -13.36
N THR A 2 10.53 -4.61 -13.55
CA THR A 2 11.23 -3.61 -12.71
C THR A 2 10.54 -3.48 -11.35
N ARG A 3 11.31 -3.15 -10.30
CA ARG A 3 10.80 -3.03 -8.91
C ARG A 3 9.67 -1.98 -8.80
N THR A 4 9.74 -0.92 -9.60
CA THR A 4 8.70 0.12 -9.71
C THR A 4 7.39 -0.41 -10.30
N ALA A 5 7.47 -1.27 -11.33
CA ALA A 5 6.28 -1.91 -11.90
C ALA A 5 5.61 -2.85 -10.89
N TRP A 6 6.42 -3.57 -10.10
CA TRP A 6 5.93 -4.45 -9.04
C TRP A 6 5.22 -3.69 -7.91
N HIS A 7 5.80 -2.57 -7.45
CA HIS A 7 5.15 -1.69 -6.47
C HIS A 7 3.80 -1.16 -6.97
N ARG A 8 3.76 -0.63 -8.20
CA ARG A 8 2.51 -0.13 -8.80
C ARG A 8 1.44 -1.22 -8.89
N LEU A 9 1.83 -2.45 -9.23
CA LEU A 9 0.93 -3.60 -9.28
C LEU A 9 0.34 -3.89 -7.88
N LEU A 10 1.18 -3.98 -6.84
CA LEU A 10 0.74 -4.25 -5.47
C LEU A 10 -0.18 -3.14 -4.95
N VAL A 11 0.16 -1.87 -5.17
CA VAL A 11 -0.71 -0.74 -4.81
C VAL A 11 -2.05 -0.83 -5.53
N THR A 12 -2.04 -1.13 -6.84
CA THR A 12 -3.27 -1.27 -7.62
C THR A 12 -4.13 -2.40 -7.05
N LEU A 13 -3.53 -3.54 -6.70
CA LEU A 13 -4.22 -4.66 -6.05
C LEU A 13 -4.87 -4.24 -4.73
N VAL A 14 -4.15 -3.52 -3.86
CA VAL A 14 -4.72 -3.02 -2.59
C VAL A 14 -5.92 -2.13 -2.85
N VAL A 15 -5.79 -1.16 -3.77
CA VAL A 15 -6.89 -0.23 -4.09
C VAL A 15 -8.11 -0.97 -4.62
N VAL A 16 -7.92 -1.96 -5.51
CA VAL A 16 -9.01 -2.78 -6.04
C VAL A 16 -9.69 -3.59 -4.95
N LEU A 17 -8.91 -4.21 -4.04
CA LEU A 17 -9.46 -5.01 -2.93
C LEU A 17 -10.25 -4.14 -1.95
N LEU A 18 -9.80 -2.91 -1.67
CA LEU A 18 -10.53 -1.95 -0.86
C LEU A 18 -11.83 -1.49 -1.54
N ALA A 19 -11.79 -1.23 -2.85
CA ALA A 19 -12.98 -0.88 -3.62
C ALA A 19 -14.02 -2.02 -3.61
N LEU A 20 -13.56 -3.26 -3.78
CA LEU A 20 -14.40 -4.46 -3.68
C LEU A 20 -14.99 -4.61 -2.27
N THR A 21 -14.19 -4.39 -1.23
CA THR A 21 -14.65 -4.41 0.18
C THR A 21 -15.80 -3.42 0.38
N ALA A 22 -15.63 -2.17 -0.08
CA ALA A 22 -16.65 -1.14 0.02
C ALA A 22 -17.91 -1.51 -0.76
N ALA A 23 -17.77 -2.00 -2.00
CA ALA A 23 -18.91 -2.42 -2.83
C ALA A 23 -19.70 -3.57 -2.18
N LEU A 24 -19.01 -4.61 -1.71
CA LEU A 24 -19.62 -5.76 -1.05
C LEU A 24 -20.32 -5.37 0.25
N TRP A 25 -19.72 -4.48 1.03
CA TRP A 25 -20.36 -3.95 2.23
C TRP A 25 -21.62 -3.13 1.90
N ILE A 26 -21.56 -2.25 0.90
CA ILE A 26 -22.75 -1.49 0.44
C ILE A 26 -23.84 -2.45 -0.03
N SER A 27 -23.50 -3.47 -0.83
CA SER A 27 -24.44 -4.49 -1.28
C SER A 27 -25.10 -5.21 -0.09
N SER A 28 -24.33 -5.56 0.95
CA SER A 28 -24.91 -6.14 2.17
C SER A 28 -25.97 -5.24 2.81
N VAL A 29 -25.74 -3.94 2.87
CA VAL A 29 -26.68 -2.98 3.50
C VAL A 29 -27.93 -2.81 2.64
N VAL A 30 -27.76 -2.67 1.32
CA VAL A 30 -28.87 -2.47 0.38
C VAL A 30 -29.77 -3.71 0.28
N LEU A 31 -29.21 -4.91 0.37
CA LEU A 31 -29.96 -6.17 0.28
C LEU A 31 -30.54 -6.64 1.62
N ALA A 32 -30.13 -6.03 2.74
CA ALA A 32 -30.63 -6.38 4.08
C ALA A 32 -32.16 -6.21 4.28
N PRO A 33 -32.86 -5.22 3.71
CA PRO A 33 -34.30 -5.04 3.91
C PRO A 33 -35.18 -6.12 3.27
N ALA A 34 -34.64 -6.94 2.37
CA ALA A 34 -35.39 -7.91 1.57
C ALA A 34 -35.53 -9.30 2.25
N ASP A 35 -35.56 -9.36 3.59
CA ASP A 35 -35.57 -10.59 4.41
C ASP A 35 -34.37 -11.55 4.22
N GLY A 36 -33.38 -11.16 3.40
CA GLY A 36 -32.21 -11.96 3.05
C GLY A 36 -31.06 -11.85 4.06
N ARG A 37 -31.30 -12.13 5.35
CA ARG A 37 -30.26 -12.09 6.39
C ARG A 37 -29.04 -12.95 6.03
N ASP A 38 -29.27 -14.10 5.42
CA ASP A 38 -28.22 -15.01 4.95
C ASP A 38 -27.44 -14.42 3.77
N THR A 39 -28.14 -13.79 2.82
CA THR A 39 -27.53 -13.11 1.67
C THR A 39 -26.68 -11.93 2.11
N ALA A 40 -27.18 -11.07 3.00
CA ALA A 40 -26.41 -9.96 3.56
C ALA A 40 -25.16 -10.48 4.30
N GLY A 41 -25.30 -11.55 5.11
CA GLY A 41 -24.18 -12.20 5.77
C GLY A 41 -23.08 -12.69 4.81
N LEU A 42 -23.46 -13.25 3.66
CA LEU A 42 -22.51 -13.65 2.61
C LEU A 42 -21.71 -12.47 2.07
N PHE A 43 -22.37 -11.34 1.78
CA PHE A 43 -21.69 -10.13 1.29
C PHE A 43 -20.74 -9.54 2.33
N VAL A 44 -21.11 -9.54 3.61
CA VAL A 44 -20.19 -9.17 4.71
C VAL A 44 -18.99 -10.12 4.77
N GLY A 45 -19.22 -11.43 4.64
CA GLY A 45 -18.16 -12.43 4.59
C GLY A 45 -17.16 -12.17 3.46
N TRP A 46 -17.65 -11.92 2.24
CA TRP A 46 -16.80 -11.57 1.10
C TRP A 46 -16.08 -10.24 1.29
N ALA A 47 -16.74 -9.23 1.85
CA ALA A 47 -16.10 -7.95 2.17
C ALA A 47 -14.93 -8.16 3.15
N MET A 48 -15.10 -9.04 4.13
CA MET A 48 -14.05 -9.35 5.09
C MET A 48 -12.86 -10.08 4.46
N PHE A 49 -13.10 -11.03 3.55
CA PHE A 49 -12.04 -11.66 2.79
C PHE A 49 -11.26 -10.65 1.92
N ALA A 50 -11.97 -9.73 1.26
CA ALA A 50 -11.35 -8.68 0.46
C ALA A 50 -10.51 -7.73 1.33
N LEU A 51 -10.99 -7.37 2.53
CA LEU A 51 -10.24 -6.53 3.48
C LEU A 51 -8.96 -7.23 3.96
N VAL A 52 -9.06 -8.50 4.36
CA VAL A 52 -7.88 -9.28 4.78
C VAL A 52 -6.88 -9.40 3.63
N GLY A 53 -7.36 -9.64 2.41
CA GLY A 53 -6.52 -9.62 1.21
C GLY A 53 -5.79 -8.27 1.04
N ALA A 54 -6.50 -7.16 1.18
CA ALA A 54 -5.91 -5.82 1.07
C ALA A 54 -4.80 -5.59 2.11
N ILE A 55 -5.02 -6.04 3.35
CA ILE A 55 -4.02 -5.97 4.43
C ILE A 55 -2.77 -6.78 4.06
N VAL A 56 -2.94 -8.03 3.64
CA VAL A 56 -1.80 -8.91 3.27
C VAL A 56 -1.00 -8.33 2.12
N VAL A 57 -1.67 -7.84 1.07
CA VAL A 57 -0.99 -7.21 -0.07
C VAL A 57 -0.28 -5.93 0.36
N GLY A 58 -0.89 -5.12 1.23
CA GLY A 58 -0.26 -3.92 1.80
C GLY A 58 0.99 -4.25 2.62
N ILE A 59 0.98 -5.34 3.38
CA ILE A 59 2.15 -5.85 4.11
C ILE A 59 3.26 -6.25 3.12
N VAL A 60 2.92 -6.98 2.06
CA VAL A 60 3.91 -7.36 1.02
C VAL A 60 4.49 -6.12 0.36
N ASP A 61 3.67 -5.11 0.03
CA ASP A 61 4.15 -3.82 -0.48
C ASP A 61 5.15 -3.16 0.47
N PHE A 62 4.85 -3.15 1.77
CA PHE A 62 5.74 -2.59 2.79
C PHE A 62 7.12 -3.26 2.81
N PHE A 63 7.21 -4.59 2.70
CA PHE A 63 8.50 -5.29 2.66
C PHE A 63 9.26 -5.12 1.34
N VAL A 64 8.54 -4.88 0.25
CA VAL A 64 9.13 -4.60 -1.07
C VAL A 64 9.67 -3.18 -1.14
N ARG A 65 9.08 -2.23 -0.40
CA ARG A 65 9.53 -0.84 -0.36
C ARG A 65 11.00 -0.77 0.04
N PRO A 66 11.81 0.03 -0.67
CA PRO A 66 13.07 0.48 -0.09
C PRO A 66 12.71 1.23 1.20
N LEU A 67 13.41 0.94 2.30
CA LEU A 67 13.45 1.82 3.46
C LEU A 67 14.11 3.13 3.01
N GLY A 68 13.35 3.97 2.31
CA GLY A 68 13.78 5.18 1.61
C GLY A 68 14.10 6.34 2.54
N GLY A 69 14.67 6.05 3.72
CA GLY A 69 15.19 7.03 4.67
C GLY A 69 16.71 7.11 4.68
N ARG A 70 17.41 6.39 3.80
CA ARG A 70 18.89 6.43 3.75
C ARG A 70 19.47 6.97 2.44
N SER A 71 18.72 7.14 1.36
CA SER A 71 19.28 7.75 0.14
C SER A 71 19.27 9.28 0.24
N GLY A 72 18.13 9.91 0.53
CA GLY A 72 18.05 11.38 0.62
C GLY A 72 18.94 11.98 1.72
N ASP A 73 18.90 11.43 2.94
CA ASP A 73 19.73 11.90 4.05
C ASP A 73 21.22 11.58 3.84
N ALA A 74 21.56 10.44 3.22
CA ALA A 74 22.96 10.13 2.93
C ALA A 74 23.50 10.94 1.76
N ASP A 75 22.69 11.25 0.76
CA ASP A 75 23.08 12.11 -0.36
C ASP A 75 23.27 13.56 0.13
N VAL A 76 22.39 14.05 1.02
CA VAL A 76 22.55 15.38 1.67
C VAL A 76 23.75 15.40 2.63
N MET A 77 23.97 14.34 3.40
CA MET A 77 25.17 14.22 4.25
C MET A 77 26.45 14.09 3.42
N ALA A 78 26.41 13.38 2.30
CA ALA A 78 27.53 13.26 1.37
C ALA A 78 27.83 14.59 0.70
N GLU A 79 26.81 15.34 0.27
CA GLU A 79 26.95 16.68 -0.30
C GLU A 79 27.47 17.69 0.75
N ALA A 80 26.99 17.59 2.00
CA ALA A 80 27.49 18.39 3.11
C ALA A 80 28.96 18.05 3.46
N GLU A 81 29.35 16.78 3.38
CA GLU A 81 30.72 16.33 3.66
C GLU A 81 31.68 16.67 2.49
N ASP A 82 31.23 16.59 1.24
CA ASP A 82 31.97 17.07 0.07
C ASP A 82 32.19 18.58 0.13
N ALA A 83 31.19 19.36 0.58
CA ALA A 83 31.36 20.79 0.81
C ALA A 83 32.37 21.09 1.93
N ARG A 84 32.37 20.27 2.99
CA ARG A 84 33.30 20.40 4.12
C ARG A 84 34.74 20.02 3.75
N THR A 85 34.93 18.96 2.96
CA THR A 85 36.26 18.45 2.55
C THR A 85 36.81 19.13 1.28
N GLY A 86 35.95 19.65 0.42
CA GLY A 86 36.33 20.45 -0.75
C GLY A 86 37.02 21.77 -0.38
N SER A 87 36.66 22.37 0.76
CA SER A 87 37.26 23.61 1.28
C SER A 87 38.71 23.45 1.77
N THR A 88 39.18 22.22 2.06
CA THR A 88 40.54 21.97 2.55
C THR A 88 41.51 21.55 1.44
N ARG A 89 41.02 21.26 0.23
CA ARG A 89 41.84 20.82 -0.91
C ARG A 89 42.38 21.99 -1.77
N THR A 90 41.93 23.22 -1.51
CA THR A 90 42.24 24.44 -2.31
C THR A 90 43.15 25.45 -1.61
N ARG A 91 43.91 25.05 -0.58
CA ARG A 91 44.98 25.87 0.01
C ARG A 91 46.34 25.20 -0.09
#